data_AF-A0A960XL23-F1
#
_entry.id   AF-A0A960XL23-F1
#
_cell.length_a   1.000
_cell.length_b   1.000
_cell.length_c   1.000
_cell.angle_alpha   90.00
_cell.angle_beta   90.00
_cell.angle_gamma   90.00
#
_symmetry.space_group_name_H-M   'P 1'
#
loop_
_entity.id
_entity.type
_entity.pdbx_description
1 polymer ?
#
loop_
_entity_poly.entity_id
_entity_poly.type
_entity_poly.pdbx_seq_one_letter_code
_entity_poly.pdbx_strand_id
1 'polypeptide(L)' 'MTPVKKPKGQTHLDAADAWLSRAVSRVRQPIESLFNWIEEKTGIEMASKVRSSQGLLVHVFGRLAAAMFVRNVLPQSA' A
#
# COMPACT_ATOMS: atom_id res chain seq x y z
N MET A 1 -9.03 9.07 7.76
CA MET A 1 -10.46 8.94 7.42
C MET A 1 -10.67 7.66 6.63
N THR A 2 -11.72 6.92 6.92
CA THR A 2 -12.07 5.67 6.21
C THR A 2 -13.41 5.85 5.50
N PRO A 3 -13.64 5.15 4.38
CA PRO A 3 -14.95 5.12 3.74
C PRO A 3 -16.05 4.75 4.76
N VAL A 4 -17.25 5.31 4.57
CA VAL A 4 -18.39 5.07 5.45
C VAL A 4 -18.83 3.62 5.30
N LYS A 5 -18.88 2.89 6.42
CA LYS A 5 -19.28 1.47 6.42
C LYS A 5 -20.81 1.38 6.31
N LYS A 6 -21.30 0.55 5.39
CA LYS A 6 -22.73 0.28 5.25
C LYS A 6 -23.27 -0.45 6.51
N PRO A 7 -24.37 0.02 7.12
CA PRO A 7 -25.14 -0.74 8.10
C PRO A 7 -25.69 -2.05 7.51
N LYS A 8 -25.82 -3.08 8.34
CA LYS A 8 -26.34 -4.38 7.90
C LYS A 8 -27.81 -4.23 7.47
N GLY A 9 -28.12 -4.60 6.24
CA GLY A 9 -29.48 -4.52 5.66
C GLY A 9 -29.75 -3.29 4.78
N GLN A 10 -28.83 -2.33 4.70
CA GLN A 10 -28.98 -1.19 3.80
C GLN A 10 -28.44 -1.53 2.39
N THR A 11 -29.25 -1.35 1.35
CA THR A 11 -28.86 -1.66 -0.04
C THR A 11 -27.95 -0.58 -0.63
N HIS A 12 -28.30 0.70 -0.43
CA HIS A 12 -27.58 1.86 -0.94
C HIS A 12 -27.15 2.80 0.19
N LEU A 13 -25.95 3.37 0.06
CA LEU A 13 -25.52 4.48 0.91
C LEU A 13 -26.25 5.74 0.45
N ASP A 14 -26.45 6.66 1.37
CA ASP A 14 -26.86 8.01 1.00
C ASP A 14 -25.88 8.62 -0.01
N ALA A 15 -26.36 9.49 -0.88
CA ALA A 15 -25.57 10.06 -1.96
C ALA A 15 -24.35 10.84 -1.44
N ALA A 16 -24.50 11.55 -0.31
CA ALA A 16 -23.40 12.26 0.33
C ALA A 16 -22.33 11.31 0.88
N ASP A 17 -22.75 10.23 1.55
CA ASP A 17 -21.86 9.21 2.10
C ASP A 17 -21.12 8.43 1.00
N ALA A 18 -21.80 8.13 -0.10
CA ALA A 18 -21.20 7.48 -1.26
C ALA A 18 -20.15 8.40 -1.92
N TRP A 19 -20.45 9.69 -2.06
CA TRP A 19 -19.52 10.67 -2.60
C TRP A 19 -18.29 10.82 -1.70
N LEU A 20 -18.48 10.99 -0.39
CA LEU A 20 -17.39 11.09 0.59
C LEU A 20 -16.51 9.83 0.57
N SER A 21 -17.13 8.65 0.57
CA SER A 21 -16.43 7.37 0.50
C SER A 21 -15.59 7.25 -0.77
N ARG A 22 -16.12 7.68 -1.92
CA ARG A 22 -15.38 7.69 -3.19
C ARG A 22 -14.22 8.67 -3.16
N ALA A 23 -14.41 9.85 -2.60
CA ALA A 23 -13.34 10.84 -2.45
C ALA A 23 -12.20 10.29 -1.57
N VAL A 24 -12.54 9.72 -0.41
CA VAL A 24 -11.57 9.11 0.51
C VAL A 24 -10.83 7.95 -0.16
N SER A 25 -11.54 7.06 -0.85
CA SER A 25 -10.91 5.94 -1.56
C SER A 25 -9.96 6.42 -2.66
N ARG A 26 -10.34 7.44 -3.42
CA ARG A 26 -9.49 7.99 -4.51
C ARG A 26 -8.16 8.54 -4.00
N VAL A 27 -8.14 9.11 -2.79
CA VAL A 27 -6.91 9.60 -2.16
C VAL A 27 -6.03 8.44 -1.66
N ARG A 28 -6.65 7.34 -1.21
CA ARG A 28 -5.94 6.17 -0.69
C ARG A 28 -5.37 5.25 -1.76
N GLN A 29 -6.08 5.07 -2.87
CA GLN A 29 -5.73 4.15 -3.95
C GLN A 29 -4.27 4.28 -4.44
N PRO A 30 -3.71 5.49 -4.65
CA PRO A 30 -2.31 5.64 -5.05
C PRO A 30 -1.32 5.10 -4.01
N ILE A 31 -1.62 5.30 -2.72
CA ILE A 31 -0.78 4.85 -1.61
C ILE A 31 -0.83 3.31 -1.54
N GLU A 32 -2.02 2.73 -1.60
CA GLU A 32 -2.22 1.28 -1.60
C GLU A 32 -1.54 0.62 -2.81
N SER A 33 -1.69 1.20 -4.00
CA SER A 33 -1.02 0.73 -5.22
C SER A 33 0.50 0.81 -5.12
N LEU A 34 1.04 1.89 -4.54
CA LEU A 34 2.48 2.03 -4.32
C LEU A 34 3.03 0.96 -3.37
N PHE A 35 2.37 0.74 -2.22
CA PHE A 35 2.82 -0.26 -1.26
C PHE A 35 2.71 -1.67 -1.82
N ASN A 36 1.62 -2.00 -2.53
CA ASN A 36 1.47 -3.28 -3.21
C ASN A 36 2.60 -3.51 -4.23
N TRP A 37 2.95 -2.49 -5.01
CA TRP A 37 4.06 -2.58 -5.96
C TRP A 37 5.41 -2.80 -5.26
N ILE A 38 5.69 -2.09 -4.17
CA ILE A 38 6.92 -2.27 -3.38
C ILE A 38 7.00 -3.70 -2.84
N GLU A 39 5.88 -4.20 -2.31
CA GLU A 39 5.76 -5.54 -1.77
C GLU A 39 6.00 -6.61 -2.83
N GLU A 40 5.33 -6.54 -3.97
CA GLU A 40 5.51 -7.49 -5.07
C GLU A 40 6.94 -7.49 -5.62
N LYS A 41 7.57 -6.31 -5.75
CA LYS A 41 8.90 -6.20 -6.35
C LYS A 41 10.03 -6.54 -5.40
N THR A 42 9.83 -6.36 -4.10
CA THR A 42 10.92 -6.49 -3.13
C THR A 42 10.66 -7.56 -2.08
N GLY A 43 9.43 -7.98 -1.83
CA GLY A 43 9.10 -8.90 -0.73
C GLY A 43 9.43 -8.30 0.64
N ILE A 44 9.18 -7.00 0.82
CA ILE A 44 9.52 -6.26 2.04
C ILE A 44 8.90 -6.90 3.30
N GLU A 45 7.71 -7.51 3.16
CA GLU A 45 6.99 -8.20 4.24
C GLU A 45 7.64 -9.51 4.71
N MET A 46 8.60 -10.07 3.97
CA MET A 46 9.31 -11.32 4.33
C MET A 46 10.36 -11.10 5.44
N ALA A 47 9.99 -10.37 6.50
CA ALA A 47 10.83 -10.02 7.63
C ALA A 47 10.79 -11.05 8.78
N SER A 48 9.87 -12.03 8.72
CA SER A 48 9.64 -13.03 9.80
C SER A 48 10.86 -13.91 10.14
N LYS A 49 11.84 -13.99 9.22
CA LYS A 49 13.09 -14.73 9.40
C LYS A 49 14.21 -13.90 10.04
N VAL A 50 14.04 -12.59 10.16
CA VAL A 50 15.03 -11.68 10.73
C VAL A 50 14.97 -11.77 12.26
N ARG A 51 16.11 -12.03 12.90
CA ARG A 51 16.19 -12.35 14.35
C ARG A 51 16.66 -11.20 15.24
N SER A 52 16.97 -10.03 14.67
CA SER A 52 17.42 -8.86 15.42
C SER A 52 16.78 -7.59 14.91
N SER A 53 16.56 -6.62 15.79
CA SER A 53 16.01 -5.31 15.42
C SER A 53 16.91 -4.54 14.45
N GLN A 54 18.23 -4.65 14.62
CA GLN A 54 19.19 -4.06 13.68
C GLN A 54 19.11 -4.71 12.30
N GLY A 55 19.03 -6.04 12.24
CA GLY A 55 18.81 -6.76 10.99
C GLY A 55 17.48 -6.37 10.33
N LEU A 56 16.44 -6.12 11.12
CA LEU A 56 15.13 -5.70 10.62
C LEU A 56 15.20 -4.33 9.95
N LEU A 57 15.91 -3.37 10.56
CA LEU A 57 16.13 -2.06 9.96
C LEU A 57 16.88 -2.18 8.63
N VAL A 58 17.95 -2.98 8.58
CA VAL A 58 18.71 -3.21 7.33
C VAL A 58 17.83 -3.87 6.26
N HIS A 59 17.00 -4.85 6.63
CA HIS A 59 16.05 -5.48 5.69
C HIS A 59 15.04 -4.47 5.14
N VAL A 60 14.37 -3.70 6.00
CA VAL A 60 13.34 -2.73 5.59
C VAL A 60 13.94 -1.64 4.70
N PHE A 61 15.02 -0.99 5.15
CA PHE A 61 15.65 0.09 4.37
C PHE A 61 16.33 -0.41 3.10
N GLY A 62 16.93 -1.61 3.12
CA GLY A 62 17.51 -2.23 1.94
C GLY A 62 16.46 -2.55 0.86
N ARG A 63 15.30 -3.09 1.27
CA ARG A 63 14.17 -3.36 0.35
C ARG A 63 13.57 -2.07 -0.20
N LEU A 64 13.41 -1.03 0.62
CA LEU A 64 12.97 0.28 0.15
C LEU A 64 13.95 0.90 -0.85
N ALA A 65 15.26 0.83 -0.57
CA ALA A 65 16.29 1.31 -1.49
C ALA A 65 16.25 0.56 -2.82
N ALA A 66 16.09 -0.78 -2.79
CA ALA A 66 15.94 -1.59 -3.99
C ALA A 66 14.68 -1.22 -4.79
N ALA A 67 13.53 -1.04 -4.13
CA ALA A 67 12.29 -0.58 -4.78
C ALA A 67 12.50 0.77 -5.50
N MET A 68 13.12 1.73 -4.83
CA MET A 68 13.39 3.04 -5.42
C MET A 68 14.39 2.95 -6.58
N PHE A 69 15.42 2.12 -6.47
CA PHE A 69 16.36 1.88 -7.57
C PHE A 69 15.65 1.28 -8.79
N VAL A 70 14.84 0.23 -8.60
CA VAL A 70 14.07 -0.40 -9.67
C VAL A 70 13.11 0.59 -10.32
N ARG A 71 12.44 1.45 -9.53
CA ARG A 71 11.48 2.41 -10.05
C ARG A 71 12.11 3.54 -10.86
N ASN A 72 13.27 4.04 -10.43
CA ASN A 72 13.86 5.26 -10.96
C ASN A 72 15.01 5.03 -11.95
N VAL A 73 15.64 3.85 -11.94
CA VAL A 73 16.89 3.61 -12.68
C VAL A 73 16.76 2.47 -13.69
N LEU A 74 16.03 1.40 -13.37
CA LEU A 74 15.89 0.28 -14.30
C LEU A 74 14.83 0.57 -15.36
N PRO A 75 15.08 0.22 -16.64
CA PRO A 75 14.05 0.32 -17.67
C PRO A 75 12.89 -0.59 -17.29
N GLN A 76 11.68 -0.04 -17.28
CA GLN A 76 10.47 -0.80 -17.07
C GLN A 76 10.26 -1.63 -18.34
N SER A 77 10.59 -2.92 -18.30
CA SER A 77 10.24 -3.85 -19.38
C SER A 77 8.71 -3.95 -19.45
N ALA A 78 8.18 -3.49 -20.59
CA ALA A 78 6.76 -3.45 -20.93
C ALA A 78 6.17 -4.86 -21.15
#